data_AF-K1T9Y6-F1
#
_entry.id   AF-K1T9Y6-F1
#
_cell.length_a   1.000
_cell.length_b   1.000
_cell.length_c   1.000
_cell.angle_alpha   90.00
_cell.angle_beta   90.00
_cell.angle_gamma   90.00
#
_symmetry.space_group_name_H-M   'P 1'
#
loop_
_entity.id
_entity.type
_entity.pdbx_description
1 polymer ?
#
loop_
_entity_poly.entity_id
_entity_poly.type
_entity_poly.pdbx_seq_one_letter_code
_entity_poly.pdbx_strand_id
1 'polypeptide(L)' 'MRRRCSRGDIIVGGANFGCGSSREHAPIAIRACGVSCVIAPSFARIFYRNAINIGFPILECPKAAAE' A
#
# COMPACT_ATOMS: atom_id res chain seq x y z
N MET A 1 21.30 4.20 7.33
CA MET A 1 19.90 3.96 6.94
C MET A 1 19.81 3.95 5.40
N ARG A 2 19.73 2.80 4.73
CA ARG A 2 19.63 2.77 3.25
C ARG A 2 18.22 3.22 2.84
N ARG A 3 18.11 4.38 2.18
CA ARG A 3 16.86 4.77 1.49
C ARG A 3 16.70 3.86 0.27
N ARG A 4 15.81 2.86 0.38
CA ARG A 4 15.44 1.98 -0.75
C ARG A 4 14.19 2.46 -1.49
N CYS A 5 13.52 3.49 -0.98
CA CYS A 5 12.31 4.04 -1.55
C CYS A 5 12.50 5.55 -1.73
N SER A 6 12.14 6.02 -2.93
CA SER A 6 12.19 7.40 -3.37
C SER A 6 10.78 7.93 -3.60
N ARG A 7 10.65 9.26 -3.60
CA ARG A 7 9.38 9.90 -3.94
C ARG A 7 8.99 9.52 -5.36
N GLY A 8 7.78 9.00 -5.54
CA GLY A 8 7.30 8.55 -6.84
C GLY A 8 7.13 7.04 -6.94
N ASP A 9 7.88 6.27 -6.13
CA ASP A 9 7.90 4.81 -6.22
C ASP A 9 6.53 4.18 -5.99
N ILE A 10 6.35 3.01 -6.58
CA ILE A 10 5.16 2.18 -6.44
C ILE A 10 5.56 0.91 -5.68
N ILE A 11 4.74 0.51 -4.71
CA ILE A 11 4.90 -0.77 -4.04
C ILE A 11 4.04 -1.80 -4.76
N VAL A 12 4.65 -2.93 -5.14
CA VAL A 12 3.92 -4.14 -5.55
C VAL A 12 3.90 -5.10 -4.37
N GLY A 13 2.70 -5.47 -3.94
CA GLY A 13 2.44 -6.31 -2.78
C GLY A 13 1.75 -7.63 -3.16
N GLY A 14 1.81 -8.59 -2.25
CA GLY A 14 1.10 -9.87 -2.39
C GLY A 14 -0.38 -9.77 -2.02
N ALA A 15 -1.07 -10.91 -2.11
CA ALA A 15 -2.47 -11.02 -1.71
C ALA A 15 -2.67 -10.66 -0.22
N ASN A 16 -3.84 -10.10 0.09
CA ASN A 16 -4.22 -9.65 1.43
C ASN A 16 -3.21 -8.62 2.01
N PHE A 17 -2.74 -7.69 1.18
CA PHE A 17 -1.79 -6.67 1.58
C PHE A 17 -2.33 -5.83 2.75
N GLY A 18 -1.47 -5.55 3.72
CA GLY A 18 -1.85 -4.80 4.92
C GLY A 18 -2.68 -5.61 5.92
N CYS A 19 -2.63 -6.95 5.86
CA CYS A 19 -3.26 -7.80 6.85
C CYS A 19 -2.65 -7.61 8.24
N GLY A 20 -3.49 -7.72 9.27
CA GLY A 20 -3.10 -7.54 10.67
C GLY A 20 -4.11 -6.73 11.46
N SER A 21 -3.68 -6.28 12.65
CA SER A 21 -4.51 -5.44 13.50
C SER A 21 -4.80 -4.08 12.86
N SER A 22 -5.91 -3.47 13.27
CA SER A 22 -6.31 -2.14 12.81
C SER A 22 -5.23 -1.12 13.13
N ARG A 23 -4.40 -0.81 12.14
CA ARG A 23 -3.28 0.13 12.23
C ARG A 23 -3.46 1.19 11.16
N GLU A 24 -4.17 2.26 11.51
CA GLU A 24 -4.32 3.44 10.64
C GLU A 24 -2.98 4.07 10.25
N HIS A 25 -1.96 3.89 11.10
CA HIS A 25 -0.59 4.33 10.83
C HIS A 25 0.06 3.66 9.63
N ALA A 26 -0.38 2.47 9.20
CA ALA A 26 0.27 1.74 8.10
C ALA A 26 0.23 2.49 6.76
N PRO A 27 -0.94 2.87 6.20
CA PRO A 27 -0.99 3.63 4.95
C PRO A 27 -0.37 5.03 5.09
N ILE A 28 -0.44 5.65 6.28
CA ILE A 28 0.20 6.95 6.56
C ILE A 28 1.72 6.85 6.43
N ALA A 29 2.31 5.82 7.03
CA ALA A 29 3.75 5.60 6.98
C ALA A 29 4.24 5.34 5.55
N ILE A 30 3.49 4.54 4.77
CA ILE A 30 3.81 4.28 3.37
C ILE A 30 3.76 5.58 2.55
N ARG A 31 2.71 6.39 2.71
CA ARG A 31 2.60 7.70 2.06
C ARG A 31 3.74 8.65 2.46
N ALA A 32 4.13 8.66 3.74
CA ALA A 32 5.21 9.50 4.26
C ALA A 32 6.59 9.10 3.70
N CYS A 33 6.77 7.85 3.28
CA CYS A 33 7.97 7.40 2.56
C CYS A 33 8.05 7.96 1.13
N GLY A 34 7.00 8.59 0.61
CA GLY A 34 6.95 9.15 -0.74
C GLY A 34 6.43 8.20 -1.81
N VAL A 35 5.86 7.05 -1.41
CA VAL A 35 5.22 6.09 -2.31
C VAL A 35 3.97 6.71 -2.92
N SER A 36 3.79 6.56 -4.23
CA SER A 36 2.66 7.12 -4.97
C SER A 36 1.42 6.23 -4.89
N CYS A 37 1.59 4.91 -4.93
CA CYS A 37 0.51 3.95 -4.78
C CYS A 37 1.01 2.56 -4.37
N VAL A 38 0.08 1.71 -3.92
CA VAL A 38 0.32 0.27 -3.73
C VAL A 38 -0.55 -0.51 -4.71
N ILE A 39 0.05 -1.48 -5.40
CA ILE A 39 -0.64 -2.44 -6.26
C ILE A 39 -0.57 -3.81 -5.59
N ALA A 40 -1.69 -4.51 -5.47
CA ALA A 40 -1.74 -5.87 -4.94
C ALA A 40 -2.89 -6.67 -5.59
N PRO A 41 -2.92 -8.01 -5.50
CA PRO A 41 -4.07 -8.79 -5.92
C PRO A 41 -5.31 -8.54 -5.05
N SER A 42 -5.11 -8.23 -3.76
CA SER A 42 -6.17 -7.90 -2.81
C SER A 42 -5.59 -7.19 -1.58
N PHE A 43 -6.40 -6.39 -0.91
CA PHE A 43 -6.05 -5.72 0.35
C PHE A 43 -6.86 -6.25 1.53
N ALA A 44 -6.27 -6.21 2.73
CA ALA A 44 -7.01 -6.43 3.94
C ALA A 44 -8.05 -5.31 4.14
N ARG A 45 -9.28 -5.69 4.51
CA ARG A 45 -10.44 -4.77 4.56
C ARG A 45 -10.20 -3.47 5.34
N ILE A 46 -9.49 -3.57 6.48
CA ILE A 46 -9.20 -2.40 7.32
C ILE A 46 -8.15 -1.50 6.64
N PHE A 47 -7.10 -2.09 6.08
CA PHE A 47 -6.09 -1.34 5.34
C PHE A 47 -6.71 -0.61 4.14
N TYR A 48 -7.56 -1.30 3.38
CA TYR A 48 -8.27 -0.74 2.24
C TYR A 48 -9.02 0.53 2.64
N ARG A 49 -9.89 0.45 3.66
CA ARG A 49 -10.66 1.60 4.14
C ARG A 49 -9.75 2.74 4.60
N ASN A 50 -8.71 2.44 5.37
CA ASN A 50 -7.82 3.46 5.91
C ASN A 50 -7.03 4.18 4.81
N ALA A 51 -6.57 3.45 3.79
CA ALA A 51 -5.87 4.03 2.65
C ALA A 51 -6.76 5.01 1.89
N ILE A 52 -8.00 4.62 1.58
CA ILE A 52 -8.97 5.49 0.90
C ILE A 52 -9.29 6.73 1.75
N ASN A 53 -9.53 6.57 3.05
CA ASN A 53 -9.88 7.68 3.94
C ASN A 53 -8.80 8.76 4.02
N ILE A 54 -7.52 8.41 3.86
CA ILE A 54 -6.42 9.37 3.85
C ILE A 54 -6.02 9.84 2.44
N GLY A 55 -6.75 9.42 1.41
CA GLY A 55 -6.43 9.71 0.01
C GLY A 55 -5.12 9.07 -0.46
N PHE A 56 -4.74 7.91 0.09
CA PHE A 56 -3.59 7.14 -0.35
C PHE A 56 -4.02 6.10 -1.41
N PRO A 57 -3.57 6.23 -2.68
CA PRO A 57 -4.03 5.36 -3.76
C PRO A 57 -3.61 3.91 -3.58
N ILE A 58 -4.57 3.00 -3.75
CA ILE A 58 -4.37 1.56 -3.81
C ILE A 58 -5.07 0.99 -5.05
N LEU A 59 -4.46 -0.01 -5.67
CA LEU A 59 -4.99 -0.66 -6.87
C LEU A 59 -5.01 -2.17 -6.70
N GLU A 60 -6.21 -2.76 -6.80
CA GLU A 60 -6.36 -4.19 -6.90
C GLU A 60 -6.18 -4.64 -8.35
N CYS A 61 -5.08 -5.31 -8.64
CA CYS A 61 -4.79 -5.84 -9.97
C CYS A 61 -3.95 -7.13 -9.86
N PRO A 62 -4.58 -8.31 -9.90
CA PRO A 62 -3.87 -9.59 -9.80
C PRO A 62 -2.81 -9.78 -10.88
N LYS A 63 -3.03 -9.24 -12.10
CA LYS A 63 -2.08 -9.35 -13.21
C LYS A 63 -0.83 -8.48 -12.97
N ALA A 64 -1.03 -7.21 -12.62
CA ALA A 64 0.08 -6.29 -12.40
C ALA A 64 0.90 -6.64 -11.13
N ALA A 65 0.32 -7.39 -10.20
CA ALA A 65 1.02 -7.83 -9.00
C ALA A 65 1.75 -9.18 -9.14
N ALA A 66 1.63 -9.84 -10.29
CA ALA A 66 2.25 -11.15 -10.56
C ALA A 66 3.57 -11.05 -11.37
N GLU A 67 3.99 -9.85 -11.76
CA GLU A 67 5.23 -9.58 -12.50
C GLU A 67 6.42 -9.26 -11.58
#